data_AF-A0A349M342-F1
#
_entry.id   AF-A0A349M342-F1
#
_cell.length_a   1.000
_cell.length_b   1.000
_cell.length_c   1.000
_cell.angle_alpha   90.00
_cell.angle_beta   90.00
_cell.angle_gamma   90.00
#
_symmetry.space_group_name_H-M   'P 1'
#
loop_
_entity.id
_entity.type
_entity.pdbx_description
1 polymer ?
#
loop_
_entity_poly.entity_id
_entity_poly.type
_entity_poly.pdbx_seq_one_letter_code
_entity_poly.pdbx_strand_id
1 'polypeptide(L)'
;MRAFCDAHAATLEARIPFLHFFDGFRTSHEINKIEQLNREDMQAMIDDAMVRAHRQRALSPEHPFIRGTAQNPDVYFQARESVNPYYRACPAIVQKTMDRFAALVGRQYHLFDYVGAPDAERVMVIMGSGAETAHANTASTNPG
;
A
#
# COMPACT_ATOMS: atom_id res chain seq x y z
N MET A 1 13.79 -0.42 1.30
CA MET A 1 12.81 -0.04 2.34
C MET A 1 12.40 1.42 2.15
N ARG A 2 11.66 1.74 1.08
CA ARG A 2 11.55 3.14 0.58
C ARG A 2 10.15 3.79 0.77
N ALA A 3 9.10 3.02 1.11
CA ALA A 3 7.72 3.53 1.24
C ALA A 3 6.85 2.77 2.27
N PHE A 4 7.45 2.17 3.30
CA PHE A 4 6.72 1.30 4.26
C PHE A 4 5.58 2.01 4.99
N CYS A 5 5.71 3.31 5.27
CA CYS A 5 4.68 4.10 5.93
C CYS A 5 3.36 4.16 5.15
N ASP A 6 3.39 3.96 3.82
CA ASP A 6 2.21 4.05 2.97
C ASP A 6 1.23 2.93 3.30
N ALA A 7 1.72 1.69 3.48
CA ALA A 7 0.89 0.57 3.87
C ALA A 7 0.26 0.79 5.27
N HIS A 8 1.00 1.41 6.19
CA HIS A 8 0.54 1.73 7.54
C HIS A 8 -0.46 2.89 7.60
N ALA A 9 -0.32 3.89 6.72
CA ALA A 9 -1.28 4.98 6.61
C ALA A 9 -2.54 4.53 5.86
N ALA A 10 -2.38 3.89 4.71
CA ALA A 10 -3.49 3.46 3.86
C ALA A 10 -4.41 2.44 4.55
N THR A 11 -3.87 1.50 5.33
CA THR A 11 -4.67 0.51 6.08
C THR A 11 -5.67 1.16 7.04
N LEU A 12 -5.33 2.31 7.64
CA LEU A 12 -6.20 3.01 8.58
C LEU A 12 -7.42 3.64 7.88
N GLU A 13 -7.20 4.27 6.72
CA GLU A 13 -8.27 4.89 5.91
C GLU A 13 -9.09 3.83 5.16
N ALA A 14 -8.43 2.86 4.50
CA ALA A 14 -9.09 1.81 3.73
C ALA A 14 -9.81 0.78 4.61
N ARG A 15 -9.37 0.60 5.87
CA ARG A 15 -9.82 -0.47 6.79
C ARG A 15 -9.62 -1.88 6.24
N ILE A 16 -8.65 -2.04 5.34
CA ILE A 16 -8.24 -3.33 4.77
C ILE A 16 -6.83 -3.63 5.26
N PRO A 17 -6.53 -4.84 5.73
CA PRO A 17 -5.17 -5.22 6.12
C PRO A 17 -4.24 -5.26 4.89
N PHE A 18 -3.03 -4.72 5.03
CA PHE A 18 -2.02 -4.72 3.97
C PHE A 18 -0.92 -5.73 4.27
N LEU A 19 -0.50 -6.44 3.23
CA LEU A 19 0.74 -7.22 3.22
C LEU A 19 1.79 -6.45 2.40
N HIS A 20 2.69 -5.77 3.09
CA HIS A 20 3.85 -5.15 2.45
C HIS A 20 5.01 -6.15 2.43
N PHE A 21 5.46 -6.55 1.25
CA PHE A 21 6.50 -7.57 1.06
C PHE A 21 7.61 -7.08 0.13
N PHE A 22 8.75 -7.76 0.19
CA PHE A 22 9.91 -7.57 -0.67
C PHE A 22 10.68 -8.88 -0.76
N ASP A 23 11.53 -9.00 -1.77
CA ASP A 23 12.18 -10.27 -2.09
C ASP A 23 13.19 -10.68 -1.00
N GLY A 24 13.02 -11.91 -0.52
CA GLY A 24 13.91 -12.52 0.46
C GLY A 24 15.32 -12.63 -0.08
N PHE A 25 16.31 -12.28 0.75
CA PHE A 25 17.74 -12.15 0.44
C PHE A 25 18.07 -11.06 -0.57
N ARG A 26 17.41 -11.05 -1.73
CA ARG A 26 17.68 -10.09 -2.82
C ARG A 26 17.41 -8.64 -2.46
N THR A 27 16.41 -8.38 -1.62
CA THR A 27 16.18 -7.05 -1.05
C THR A 27 16.36 -7.05 0.45
N SER A 28 15.95 -8.13 1.14
CA SER A 28 15.96 -8.14 2.61
C SER A 28 17.36 -8.11 3.24
N HIS A 29 18.39 -8.58 2.53
CA HIS A 29 19.78 -8.62 3.01
C HIS A 29 20.72 -7.77 2.14
N GLU A 30 20.16 -6.95 1.25
CA GLU A 30 20.93 -6.08 0.39
C GLU A 30 21.35 -4.82 1.15
N ILE A 31 22.65 -4.48 1.08
CA ILE A 31 23.18 -3.26 1.71
C ILE A 31 23.22 -2.17 0.65
N ASN A 32 22.38 -1.15 0.82
CA ASN A 32 22.30 0.00 -0.05
C ASN A 32 22.31 1.30 0.76
N LYS A 33 22.91 2.36 0.21
CA LYS A 33 22.71 3.71 0.74
C LYS A 33 21.31 4.16 0.37
N ILE A 34 20.47 4.36 1.39
CA ILE A 34 19.10 4.85 1.23
C ILE A 34 18.92 6.14 2.02
N GLU A 35 18.01 6.97 1.54
CA GLU A 35 17.47 8.06 2.33
C GLU A 35 16.42 7.50 3.29
N GLN A 36 16.68 7.58 4.59
CA GLN A 36 15.76 7.14 5.61
C GLN A 36 14.74 8.24 5.91
N LEU A 37 13.49 7.84 6.10
CA LEU A 37 12.47 8.75 6.60
C LEU A 37 12.79 9.13 8.03
N ASN A 38 12.66 10.42 8.35
CA ASN A 38 12.76 10.85 9.74
C ASN A 38 11.43 10.51 10.47
N ARG A 39 11.42 10.68 11.79
CA ARG A 39 10.24 10.38 12.61
C ARG A 39 9.07 11.32 12.30
N GLU A 40 9.36 12.57 11.97
CA GLU A 40 8.38 13.62 11.72
C GLU A 40 7.62 13.33 10.41
N ASP A 41 8.31 12.90 9.35
CA ASP A 41 7.71 12.46 8.08
C ASP A 41 6.75 11.28 8.31
N MET A 42 7.19 10.29 9.09
CA MET A 42 6.36 9.12 9.41
C MET A 42 5.11 9.51 10.22
N GLN A 43 5.25 10.43 11.18
CA GLN A 43 4.11 10.94 11.95
C GLN A 43 3.18 11.77 11.08
N ALA A 44 3.74 12.60 10.20
CA ALA A 44 2.99 13.42 9.26
C ALA A 44 2.21 12.60 8.23
N MET A 45 2.48 11.29 8.08
CA MET A 45 1.68 10.37 7.26
C MET A 45 0.45 9.79 7.98
N ILE A 46 0.45 9.77 9.33
CA ILE A 46 -0.63 9.15 10.11
C ILE A 46 -1.69 10.18 10.48
N ASP A 47 -2.96 9.89 10.15
CA ASP A 47 -4.10 10.68 10.60
C ASP A 47 -4.61 10.16 11.96
N ASP A 48 -4.43 10.96 13.01
CA ASP A 48 -4.90 10.66 14.37
C ASP A 48 -6.41 10.44 14.45
N ALA A 49 -7.21 11.07 13.58
CA ALA A 49 -8.64 10.82 13.52
C ALA A 49 -8.94 9.37 13.12
N MET A 50 -8.17 8.82 12.18
CA MET A 50 -8.30 7.42 11.75
C MET A 50 -7.84 6.45 12.84
N VAL A 51 -6.77 6.79 13.57
CA VAL A 51 -6.33 6.02 14.74
C VAL A 51 -7.41 5.99 15.82
N ARG A 52 -7.98 7.16 16.16
CA ARG A 52 -9.10 7.25 17.13
C ARG A 52 -10.31 6.46 16.66
N ALA A 53 -10.68 6.55 15.39
CA ALA A 53 -11.78 5.79 14.82
C ALA A 53 -11.52 4.27 14.89
N HIS A 54 -10.29 3.82 14.66
CA HIS A 54 -9.91 2.42 14.84
C HIS A 54 -10.09 1.97 16.30
N ARG A 55 -9.61 2.77 17.27
CA ARG A 55 -9.76 2.47 18.70
C ARG A 55 -11.23 2.43 19.14
N GLN A 56 -12.08 3.30 18.62
CA GLN A 56 -13.52 3.30 18.90
C GLN A 56 -14.23 2.01 18.47
N ARG A 57 -13.64 1.22 17.56
CA ARG A 57 -14.15 -0.09 17.12
C ARG A 57 -13.55 -1.26 17.92
N ALA A 58 -12.76 -0.99 18.95
CA ALA A 58 -12.20 -2.02 19.81
C ALA A 58 -13.30 -2.63 20.71
N LEU A 59 -13.13 -3.91 21.07
CA LEU A 59 -13.97 -4.53 22.09
C LEU A 59 -13.65 -3.89 23.45
N SER A 60 -14.67 -3.35 24.10
CA SER A 60 -14.60 -2.78 25.45
C SER A 60 -15.89 -3.08 26.21
N PRO A 61 -15.84 -3.43 27.50
CA PRO A 61 -17.03 -3.56 28.34
C PRO A 61 -17.88 -2.29 28.43
N GLU A 62 -17.25 -1.10 28.33
CA GLU A 62 -17.94 0.20 28.40
C GLU A 62 -18.79 0.52 27.16
N HIS A 63 -18.52 -0.13 26.03
CA HIS A 63 -19.28 0.01 24.78
C HIS A 63 -19.31 -1.32 24.02
N PRO A 64 -20.05 -2.32 24.54
CA PRO A 64 -19.96 -3.70 24.08
C PRO A 64 -20.70 -3.91 22.75
N PHE A 65 -20.16 -4.79 21.92
CA PHE A 65 -20.81 -5.28 20.71
C PHE A 65 -20.31 -6.71 20.39
N ILE A 66 -21.04 -7.42 19.53
CA ILE A 66 -20.70 -8.79 19.11
C ILE A 66 -20.07 -8.76 17.72
N ARG A 67 -19.02 -9.55 17.50
CA ARG A 67 -18.38 -9.79 16.20
C ARG A 67 -18.05 -11.28 16.05
N GLY A 68 -18.07 -11.80 14.84
CA GLY A 68 -17.75 -13.22 14.57
C GLY A 68 -18.90 -14.20 14.89
N THR A 69 -20.14 -13.80 14.62
CA THR A 69 -21.32 -14.67 14.77
C THR A 69 -21.33 -15.82 13.77
N ALA A 70 -21.91 -16.97 14.14
CA ALA A 70 -22.31 -17.98 13.17
C ALA A 70 -23.54 -17.50 12.39
N GLN A 71 -23.50 -17.60 11.06
CA GLN A 71 -24.55 -17.12 10.17
C GLN A 71 -24.99 -18.24 9.23
N ASN A 72 -26.29 -18.41 9.07
CA ASN A 72 -26.87 -19.35 8.13
C ASN A 72 -26.79 -18.80 6.68
N PRO A 73 -27.03 -19.66 5.66
CA PRO A 73 -26.93 -19.24 4.26
C PRO A 73 -27.91 -18.13 3.84
N ASP A 74 -28.97 -17.90 4.60
CA ASP A 74 -29.98 -16.87 4.36
C ASP A 74 -29.43 -15.44 4.41
N VAL A 75 -28.40 -15.20 5.24
CA VAL A 75 -27.81 -13.85 5.44
C VAL A 75 -26.30 -13.79 5.19
N TYR A 76 -25.60 -14.94 5.17
CA TYR A 76 -24.14 -14.97 5.07
C TYR A 76 -23.63 -14.31 3.77
N PHE A 77 -24.30 -14.56 2.65
CA PHE A 77 -23.87 -14.02 1.35
C PHE A 77 -23.93 -12.49 1.33
N GLN A 78 -25.04 -11.91 1.79
CA GLN A 78 -25.24 -10.47 1.88
C GLN A 78 -24.24 -9.83 2.85
N ALA A 79 -23.98 -10.48 3.99
CA ALA A 79 -22.96 -10.03 4.93
C ALA A 79 -21.55 -10.03 4.31
N ARG A 80 -21.21 -11.02 3.49
CA ARG A 80 -19.94 -11.07 2.76
C ARG A 80 -19.83 -10.00 1.68
N GLU A 81 -20.88 -9.72 0.93
CA GLU A 81 -20.87 -8.67 -0.11
C GLU A 81 -20.84 -7.25 0.48
N SER A 82 -21.19 -7.09 1.76
CA SER A 82 -21.18 -5.79 2.45
C SER A 82 -19.81 -5.12 2.51
N VAL A 83 -18.71 -5.88 2.38
CA VAL A 83 -17.34 -5.32 2.41
C VAL A 83 -16.87 -4.77 1.06
N ASN A 84 -17.58 -5.04 -0.03
CA ASN A 84 -17.19 -4.63 -1.39
C ASN A 84 -16.88 -3.12 -1.54
N PRO A 85 -17.63 -2.19 -0.92
CA PRO A 85 -17.32 -0.77 -1.02
C PRO A 85 -15.91 -0.43 -0.50
N TYR A 86 -15.41 -1.11 0.54
CA TYR A 86 -14.07 -0.89 1.06
C TYR A 86 -13.00 -1.31 0.04
N TYR A 87 -13.18 -2.47 -0.59
CA TYR A 87 -12.26 -2.96 -1.62
C TYR A 87 -12.27 -2.10 -2.87
N ARG A 88 -13.44 -1.60 -3.28
CA ARG A 88 -13.55 -0.67 -4.43
C ARG A 88 -12.88 0.67 -4.16
N ALA A 89 -12.93 1.17 -2.93
CA ALA A 89 -12.28 2.43 -2.55
C ALA A 89 -10.76 2.31 -2.33
N CYS A 90 -10.29 1.11 -1.97
CA CYS A 90 -8.91 0.87 -1.55
C CYS A 90 -7.84 1.36 -2.56
N PRO A 91 -7.93 1.09 -3.89
CA PRO A 91 -6.92 1.56 -4.84
C PRO A 91 -6.76 3.08 -4.84
N ALA A 92 -7.86 3.82 -4.81
CA ALA A 92 -7.84 5.28 -4.78
C ALA A 92 -7.25 5.82 -3.48
N ILE A 93 -7.53 5.17 -2.34
CA ILE A 93 -6.95 5.52 -1.04
C ILE A 93 -5.44 5.29 -1.03
N VAL A 94 -4.98 4.17 -1.60
CA VAL A 94 -3.55 3.87 -1.72
C VAL A 94 -2.85 4.90 -2.61
N GLN A 95 -3.42 5.23 -3.78
CA GLN A 95 -2.84 6.24 -4.66
C GLN A 95 -2.76 7.61 -3.97
N LYS A 96 -3.84 8.06 -3.33
CA LYS A 96 -3.86 9.30 -2.53
C LYS A 96 -2.80 9.30 -1.42
N THR A 97 -2.54 8.14 -0.81
CA THR A 97 -1.52 7.98 0.22
C THR A 97 -0.11 8.13 -0.38
N MET A 98 0.14 7.50 -1.53
CA MET A 98 1.41 7.65 -2.28
C MET A 98 1.64 9.09 -2.74
N ASP A 99 0.59 9.79 -3.19
CA ASP A 99 0.69 11.20 -3.60
C ASP A 99 1.02 12.11 -2.40
N ARG A 100 0.43 11.85 -1.23
CA ARG A 100 0.77 12.56 0.02
C ARG A 100 2.21 12.29 0.43
N PHE A 101 2.66 11.04 0.31
CA PHE A 101 4.04 10.67 0.61
C PHE A 101 5.02 11.45 -0.28
N ALA A 102 4.73 11.53 -1.58
CA ALA A 102 5.51 12.29 -2.53
C ALA A 102 5.54 13.79 -2.22
N ALA A 103 4.43 14.37 -1.77
CA ALA A 103 4.39 15.77 -1.35
C ALA A 103 5.28 16.07 -0.14
N LEU A 104 5.46 15.10 0.76
CA LEU A 104 6.29 15.25 1.96
C LEU A 104 7.77 14.96 1.70
N VAL A 105 8.06 13.94 0.89
CA VAL A 105 9.41 13.34 0.79
C VAL A 105 10.01 13.50 -0.62
N GLY A 106 9.22 13.92 -1.60
CA GLY A 106 9.66 14.15 -2.98
C GLY A 106 9.76 12.89 -3.87
N ARG A 107 9.43 11.71 -3.34
CA ARG A 107 9.48 10.43 -4.08
C ARG A 107 8.06 9.99 -4.47
N GLN A 108 7.77 10.02 -5.77
CA GLN A 108 6.47 9.63 -6.32
C GLN A 108 6.39 8.12 -6.55
N TYR A 109 5.24 7.54 -6.22
CA TYR A 109 4.87 6.15 -6.50
C TYR A 109 3.45 6.11 -7.05
N HIS A 110 3.15 5.09 -7.85
CA HIS A 110 1.79 4.81 -8.29
C HIS A 110 1.44 3.34 -8.04
N LEU A 111 0.16 3.00 -8.17
CA LEU A 111 -0.27 1.59 -8.16
C LEU A 111 0.46 0.76 -9.22
N PHE A 112 0.77 1.38 -10.36
CA PHE A 112 1.57 0.82 -11.43
C PHE A 112 2.44 1.93 -12.01
N ASP A 113 3.75 1.71 -12.06
CA ASP A 113 4.72 2.61 -12.69
C ASP A 113 5.19 2.04 -14.03
N TYR A 114 5.32 2.91 -15.03
CA TYR A 114 5.87 2.57 -16.34
C TYR A 114 7.22 3.25 -16.53
N VAL A 115 8.21 2.47 -16.99
CA VAL A 115 9.51 3.00 -17.41
C VAL A 115 9.93 2.32 -18.71
N GLY A 116 10.32 3.12 -19.69
CA GLY A 116 10.67 2.65 -21.03
C GLY A 116 10.38 3.70 -22.10
N ALA A 117 10.51 3.30 -23.36
CA ALA A 117 10.22 4.16 -24.50
C ALA A 117 8.69 4.40 -24.64
N PRO A 118 8.22 5.64 -24.82
CA PRO A 118 6.78 5.92 -24.96
C PRO A 118 6.09 5.16 -26.10
N ASP A 119 6.85 4.75 -27.11
CA ASP A 119 6.45 4.01 -28.31
C ASP A 119 6.85 2.53 -28.27
N ALA A 120 7.10 1.97 -27.08
CA ALA A 120 7.48 0.57 -26.94
C ALA A 120 6.45 -0.41 -27.54
N GLU A 121 6.89 -1.25 -28.49
CA GLU A 121 6.05 -2.31 -29.08
C GLU A 121 5.95 -3.57 -28.20
N ARG A 122 6.88 -3.73 -27.25
CA ARG A 122 6.98 -4.88 -26.36
C ARG A 122 7.12 -4.41 -24.92
N VAL A 123 6.16 -4.80 -24.08
CA VAL A 123 6.09 -4.42 -22.67
C VAL A 123 6.13 -5.67 -21.79
N MET A 124 6.82 -5.57 -20.67
CA MET A 124 6.92 -6.62 -19.66
C MET A 124 6.38 -6.09 -18.34
N VAL A 125 5.54 -6.87 -17.67
CA VAL A 125 4.96 -6.53 -16.35
C VAL A 125 5.68 -7.36 -15.29
N ILE A 126 6.37 -6.70 -14.36
CA ILE A 126 7.14 -7.32 -13.28
C ILE A 126 6.81 -6.65 -11.95
N MET A 127 6.92 -7.42 -10.87
CA MET A 127 6.84 -6.96 -9.48
C MET A 127 8.04 -7.49 -8.70
N GLY A 128 8.49 -6.75 -7.67
CA GLY A 128 9.66 -7.13 -6.86
C GLY A 128 10.98 -6.63 -7.42
N SER A 129 12.10 -7.15 -6.92
CA SER A 129 13.45 -6.66 -7.27
C SER A 129 13.85 -6.93 -8.72
N GLY A 130 13.19 -7.88 -9.39
CA GLY A 130 13.37 -8.13 -10.82
C GLY A 130 13.04 -6.89 -11.67
N ALA A 131 12.18 -6.00 -11.19
CA ALA A 131 11.83 -4.76 -11.87
C ALA A 131 13.05 -3.82 -11.99
N GLU A 132 13.91 -3.75 -10.96
CA GLU A 132 15.13 -2.92 -10.99
C GLU A 132 16.11 -3.40 -12.09
N THR A 133 16.29 -4.72 -12.21
CA THR A 133 17.14 -5.29 -13.27
C THR A 133 16.54 -5.08 -14.67
N ALA A 134 15.22 -5.25 -14.81
CA ALA A 134 14.54 -4.99 -16.07
C ALA A 134 14.66 -3.51 -16.48
N HIS A 135 14.45 -2.58 -15.53
CA HIS A 135 14.59 -1.16 -15.75
C HIS A 135 16.01 -0.79 -16.19
N ALA A 136 17.05 -1.27 -15.49
CA ALA A 136 18.44 -1.03 -15.90
C ALA A 136 18.73 -1.46 -17.35
N ASN A 137 18.13 -2.57 -17.80
CA ASN A 137 18.28 -3.06 -19.17
C ASN A 137 17.47 -2.28 -20.21
N THR A 138 16.32 -1.71 -19.83
CA THR A 138 15.58 -0.82 -20.74
C THR A 138 16.36 0.45 -21.03
N ALA A 139 17.14 0.97 -20.07
CA ALA A 139 17.99 2.14 -20.28
C ALA A 139 19.17 1.89 -21.24
N SER A 140 19.70 0.66 -21.29
CA SER A 140 20.83 0.30 -22.16
C SER A 140 20.42 -0.12 -23.58
N THR A 141 19.16 -0.52 -23.76
CA THR A 141 18.60 -0.93 -25.05
C THR A 141 17.78 0.16 -25.74
N ASN A 142 17.53 1.28 -25.07
CA ASN A 142 16.89 2.44 -25.67
C ASN A 142 17.96 3.27 -26.39
N PRO A 143 17.98 3.32 -27.74
CA PRO A 143 18.93 4.13 -28.49
C PRO A 143 18.47 5.59 -28.45
N GLY A 144 18.69 6.25 -27.31
CA GLY A 144 18.66 7.71 -27.19
C GLY A 144 20.01 8.29 -27.56
#